data_AF-A0A9D4WQC3-F1
#
_entry.id   AF-A0A9D4WQC3-F1
#
_cell.length_a   1.000
_cell.length_b   1.000
_cell.length_c   1.000
_cell.angle_alpha   90.00
_cell.angle_beta   90.00
_cell.angle_gamma   90.00
#
_symmetry.space_group_name_H-M   'P 1'
#
loop_
_entity.id
_entity.type
_entity.pdbx_description
1 polymer ?
#
loop_
_entity_poly.entity_id
_entity_poly.type
_entity_poly.pdbx_seq_one_letter_code
_entity_poly.pdbx_strand_id
1 'polypeptide(L)'
;MDINIKINGEIEKVNGKELSYSEFVERYMEKNKPVVLTGLMDNHWKACTDWVSPNGKANLQFFSTHFGDSKVQVADCDTRDFTDQKREEMSVSDFVGLCFKDECSAVQCSNQNGVSNGDSASVPYLKDWHFVKEYPDYAAYITPMFFCDDWLNLYLDNFRMNTYSDRDQQNKEICCSDYRFVYMGVKGVILVGTES
;
A
#
# COMPACT_ATOMS: atom_id res chain seq x y z
N MET A 1 -6.24 9.91 -38.66
CA MET A 1 -7.56 9.87 -38.00
C MET A 1 -7.32 9.25 -36.64
N ASP A 2 -7.16 10.08 -35.61
CA ASP A 2 -6.89 9.60 -34.26
C ASP A 2 -8.21 9.23 -33.59
N ILE A 3 -8.32 7.95 -33.23
CA ILE A 3 -9.46 7.43 -32.47
C ILE A 3 -9.29 7.92 -31.04
N ASN A 4 -10.00 8.99 -30.72
CA ASN A 4 -10.06 9.57 -29.38
C ASN A 4 -10.94 8.64 -28.51
N ILE A 5 -10.34 7.59 -27.94
CA ILE A 5 -11.01 6.69 -27.00
C ILE A 5 -11.19 7.46 -25.69
N LYS A 6 -12.36 8.05 -25.48
CA LYS A 6 -12.78 8.55 -24.16
C LYS A 6 -13.10 7.37 -23.26
N ILE A 7 -12.17 7.01 -22.37
CA ILE A 7 -12.43 6.06 -21.29
C ILE A 7 -13.20 6.81 -20.19
N ASN A 8 -14.53 6.78 -20.27
CA ASN A 8 -15.42 7.30 -19.22
C ASN A 8 -15.90 6.15 -18.31
N GLY A 9 -14.97 5.45 -17.67
CA GLY A 9 -15.32 4.43 -16.67
C GLY A 9 -15.52 5.08 -15.31
N GLU A 10 -16.77 5.26 -14.87
CA GLU A 10 -17.07 5.60 -13.49
C GLU A 10 -17.20 4.30 -12.67
N ILE A 11 -16.41 4.16 -11.61
CA ILE A 11 -16.51 3.02 -10.68
C ILE A 11 -17.51 3.40 -9.59
N GLU A 12 -18.50 2.54 -9.41
CA GLU A 12 -19.55 2.72 -8.40
C GLU A 12 -18.95 2.77 -6.98
N LYS A 13 -19.37 3.74 -6.17
CA LYS A 13 -19.01 3.86 -4.74
C LYS A 13 -20.20 3.45 -3.88
N VAL A 14 -20.01 2.53 -2.93
CA VAL A 14 -21.07 2.02 -2.06
C VAL A 14 -20.62 2.00 -0.60
N ASN A 15 -21.48 2.41 0.32
CA ASN A 15 -21.24 2.28 1.74
C ASN A 15 -21.31 0.80 2.16
N GLY A 16 -20.18 0.23 2.56
CA GLY A 16 -20.07 -1.17 2.97
C GLY A 16 -20.89 -1.52 4.21
N LYS A 17 -21.30 -0.53 5.01
CA LYS A 17 -22.21 -0.75 6.15
C LYS A 17 -23.66 -0.99 5.73
N GLU A 18 -24.02 -0.55 4.54
CA GLU A 18 -25.38 -0.65 3.98
C GLU A 18 -25.48 -1.78 2.95
N LEU A 19 -24.38 -2.50 2.70
CA LEU A 19 -24.30 -3.58 1.72
C LEU A 19 -24.15 -4.92 2.44
N SER A 20 -25.08 -5.85 2.20
CA SER A 20 -24.92 -7.22 2.70
C SER A 20 -23.92 -8.01 1.85
N TYR A 21 -23.36 -9.08 2.42
CA TYR A 21 -22.45 -9.97 1.68
C TYR A 21 -23.12 -10.60 0.44
N SER A 22 -24.37 -11.05 0.54
CA SER A 22 -25.11 -11.61 -0.61
C SER A 22 -25.29 -10.58 -1.73
N GLU A 23 -25.65 -9.34 -1.38
CA GLU A 23 -25.75 -8.26 -2.37
C GLU A 23 -24.40 -7.93 -3.00
N PHE A 24 -23.32 -7.96 -2.22
CA PHE A 24 -21.97 -7.77 -2.74
C PHE A 24 -21.61 -8.84 -3.78
N VAL A 25 -21.91 -10.11 -3.49
CA VAL A 25 -21.65 -11.23 -4.40
C VAL A 25 -22.47 -11.10 -5.69
N GLU A 26 -23.78 -10.95 -5.58
CA GLU A 26 -24.70 -10.89 -6.72
C GLU A 26 -24.47 -9.65 -7.61
N ARG A 27 -24.09 -8.51 -7.01
CA ARG A 27 -23.92 -7.24 -7.74
C ARG A 27 -22.53 -7.10 -8.35
N TYR A 28 -21.48 -7.57 -7.66
CA TYR A 28 -20.10 -7.27 -8.03
C TYR A 28 -19.26 -8.51 -8.28
N MET A 29 -19.18 -9.43 -7.32
CA MET A 29 -18.25 -10.56 -7.40
C MET A 29 -18.58 -11.51 -8.56
N GLU A 30 -19.83 -11.99 -8.68
CA GLU A 30 -20.25 -12.91 -9.75
C GLU A 30 -20.08 -12.30 -11.14
N LYS A 31 -20.21 -10.99 -11.23
CA LYS A 31 -20.16 -10.23 -12.48
C LYS A 31 -18.75 -9.72 -12.80
N ASN A 32 -17.77 -9.95 -11.93
CA ASN A 32 -16.43 -9.37 -12.00
C ASN A 32 -16.47 -7.84 -12.21
N LYS A 33 -17.39 -7.15 -11.54
CA LYS A 33 -17.59 -5.70 -11.66
C LYS A 33 -16.81 -4.97 -10.56
N PRO A 34 -15.94 -3.99 -10.88
CA PRO A 34 -15.24 -3.21 -9.88
C PRO A 34 -16.20 -2.32 -9.08
N VAL A 35 -15.90 -2.14 -7.80
CA VAL A 35 -16.65 -1.29 -6.86
C VAL A 35 -15.69 -0.71 -5.83
N VAL A 36 -15.95 0.53 -5.39
CA VAL A 36 -15.27 1.16 -4.25
C VAL A 36 -16.17 1.04 -3.02
N LEU A 37 -15.70 0.34 -2.00
CA LEU A 37 -16.41 0.21 -0.72
C LEU A 37 -15.95 1.30 0.26
N THR A 38 -16.89 2.09 0.77
CA THR A 38 -16.67 3.12 1.78
C THR A 38 -17.21 2.68 3.15
N GLY A 39 -16.93 3.40 4.22
CA GLY A 39 -17.50 3.14 5.56
C GLY A 39 -16.97 1.89 6.29
N LEU A 40 -15.96 1.20 5.73
CA LEU A 40 -15.37 0.01 6.33
C LEU A 40 -14.33 0.30 7.43
N MET A 41 -13.77 1.51 7.40
CA MET A 41 -12.66 1.93 8.29
C MET A 41 -13.13 2.31 9.70
N ASP A 42 -14.44 2.42 9.92
CA ASP A 42 -15.04 2.91 11.16
C ASP A 42 -14.86 1.94 12.34
N ASN A 43 -14.40 0.71 12.10
CA ASN A 43 -14.13 -0.30 13.14
C ASN A 43 -12.80 -0.06 13.87
N HIS A 44 -12.38 1.20 13.99
CA HIS A 44 -11.14 1.60 14.67
C HIS A 44 -9.89 0.84 14.18
N TRP A 45 -9.71 0.75 12.86
CA TRP A 45 -8.43 0.26 12.33
C TRP A 45 -7.29 1.10 12.89
N LYS A 46 -6.30 0.44 13.49
CA LYS A 46 -5.14 1.12 14.05
C LYS A 46 -4.36 1.91 12.99
N ALA A 47 -4.38 1.44 11.75
CA ALA A 47 -3.85 2.19 10.61
C ALA A 47 -4.53 3.56 10.42
N CYS A 48 -5.84 3.67 10.65
CA CYS A 48 -6.57 4.93 10.47
C CYS A 48 -6.28 5.95 11.58
N THR A 49 -5.67 5.55 12.69
CA THR A 49 -5.24 6.44 13.77
C THR A 49 -3.74 6.72 13.71
N ASP A 50 -2.94 5.67 13.62
CA ASP A 50 -1.49 5.76 13.81
C ASP A 50 -0.79 6.17 12.52
N TRP A 51 -1.28 5.69 11.37
CA TRP A 51 -0.66 5.93 10.05
C TRP A 51 -1.15 7.21 9.39
N VAL A 52 -2.08 7.94 10.04
CA VAL A 52 -2.65 9.19 9.52
C VAL A 52 -2.22 10.33 10.43
N SER A 53 -1.62 11.37 9.86
CA SER A 53 -1.23 12.57 10.60
C SER A 53 -2.45 13.48 10.84
N PRO A 54 -2.37 14.45 11.77
CA PRO A 54 -3.49 15.35 12.08
C PRO A 54 -4.05 16.16 10.89
N ASN A 55 -3.29 16.27 9.79
CA ASN A 55 -3.69 16.92 8.54
C ASN A 55 -4.27 15.95 7.49
N GLY A 56 -4.54 14.69 7.85
CA GLY A 56 -5.11 13.67 6.97
C GLY A 56 -4.11 13.04 5.97
N LYS A 57 -2.81 13.31 6.12
CA LYS A 57 -1.76 12.69 5.28
C LYS A 57 -1.18 11.43 5.93
N ALA A 58 -0.33 10.71 5.21
CA ALA A 58 0.44 9.61 5.77
C ALA A 58 1.38 10.12 6.88
N ASN A 59 1.37 9.45 8.03
CA ASN A 59 2.20 9.78 9.19
C ASN A 59 3.59 9.12 9.08
N LEU A 60 4.43 9.61 8.15
CA LEU A 60 5.75 9.04 7.90
C LEU A 60 6.65 9.00 9.15
N GLN A 61 6.52 9.99 10.04
CA GLN A 61 7.26 10.04 11.29
C GLN A 61 6.91 8.87 12.22
N PHE A 62 5.64 8.45 12.26
CA PHE A 62 5.23 7.29 13.04
C PHE A 62 5.94 6.01 12.56
N PHE A 63 6.02 5.81 11.25
CA PHE A 63 6.72 4.65 10.65
C PHE A 63 8.22 4.65 10.96
N SER A 64 8.90 5.79 10.78
CA SER A 64 10.33 5.88 11.13
C SER A 64 10.57 5.64 12.62
N THR A 65 9.66 6.07 13.49
CA THR A 65 9.82 5.91 14.95
C THR A 65 9.58 4.48 15.43
N HIS A 66 8.58 3.77 14.87
CA HIS A 66 8.16 2.46 15.39
C HIS A 66 8.67 1.27 14.57
N PHE A 67 8.99 1.49 13.30
CA PHE A 67 9.36 0.45 12.33
C PHE A 67 10.62 0.81 11.54
N GLY A 68 11.41 1.77 12.04
CA GLY A 68 12.53 2.37 11.31
C GLY A 68 13.59 1.37 10.83
N ASP A 69 13.80 0.29 11.59
CA ASP A 69 14.81 -0.73 11.29
C ASP A 69 14.37 -1.76 10.23
N SER A 70 13.06 -1.84 9.93
CA SER A 70 12.52 -2.77 8.93
C SER A 70 13.16 -2.54 7.57
N LYS A 71 13.51 -3.65 6.90
CA LYS A 71 14.06 -3.62 5.55
C LYS A 71 12.93 -3.72 4.53
N VAL A 72 12.88 -2.73 3.64
CA VAL A 72 11.80 -2.55 2.66
C VAL A 72 12.35 -2.37 1.26
N GLN A 73 11.56 -2.79 0.27
CA GLN A 73 11.87 -2.63 -1.14
C GLN A 73 11.29 -1.31 -1.64
N VAL A 74 12.14 -0.42 -2.13
CA VAL A 74 11.77 0.90 -2.65
C VAL A 74 12.09 0.94 -4.14
N ALA A 75 11.06 1.18 -4.95
CA ALA A 75 11.20 1.37 -6.37
C ALA A 75 11.69 2.79 -6.68
N ASP A 76 12.71 2.87 -7.52
CA ASP A 76 13.13 4.10 -8.20
C ASP A 76 12.24 4.29 -9.43
N CYS A 77 11.32 5.27 -9.38
CA CYS A 77 10.28 5.43 -10.39
C CYS A 77 10.78 5.99 -11.74
N ASP A 78 12.01 6.52 -11.81
CA ASP A 78 12.54 7.18 -13.00
C ASP A 78 13.47 6.28 -13.85
N THR A 79 13.99 5.20 -13.26
CA THR A 79 14.79 4.22 -14.00
C THR A 79 13.93 3.08 -14.56
N ARG A 80 13.59 3.15 -15.85
CA ARG A 80 13.04 2.00 -16.58
C ARG A 80 14.17 1.04 -16.94
N ASP A 81 14.41 0.07 -16.09
CA ASP A 81 15.08 -1.16 -16.49
C ASP A 81 14.02 -2.18 -16.95
N PHE A 82 14.40 -3.06 -17.87
CA PHE A 82 13.53 -4.00 -18.58
C PHE A 82 12.45 -4.65 -17.70
N THR A 83 11.17 -4.42 -18.05
CA THR A 83 9.92 -4.95 -17.43
C THR A 83 9.74 -4.79 -15.91
N ASP A 84 10.79 -4.44 -15.16
CA ASP A 84 10.81 -4.26 -13.71
C ASP A 84 11.50 -2.94 -13.35
N GLN A 85 10.82 -2.11 -12.55
CA GLN A 85 11.46 -0.94 -11.95
C GLN A 85 12.58 -1.39 -11.02
N LYS A 86 13.75 -0.74 -11.10
CA LYS A 86 14.88 -1.00 -10.20
C LYS A 86 14.40 -0.79 -8.76
N ARG A 87 14.63 -1.80 -7.91
CA ARG A 87 14.32 -1.75 -6.48
C ARG A 87 15.60 -1.74 -5.67
N GLU A 88 15.62 -0.89 -4.66
CA GLU A 88 16.66 -0.86 -3.65
C GLU A 88 16.09 -1.29 -2.32
N GLU A 89 16.82 -2.17 -1.62
CA GLU A 89 16.50 -2.49 -0.24
C GLU A 89 17.09 -1.40 0.67
N MET A 90 16.25 -0.80 1.51
CA MET A 90 16.68 0.19 2.50
C MET A 90 15.90 0.06 3.80
N SER A 91 16.33 0.75 4.86
CA SER A 91 15.53 0.82 6.08
C SER A 91 14.31 1.73 5.89
N VAL A 92 13.25 1.52 6.66
CA VAL A 92 12.10 2.43 6.68
C VAL A 92 12.52 3.85 7.07
N SER A 93 13.47 3.98 8.01
CA SER A 93 14.01 5.29 8.37
C SER A 93 14.73 5.99 7.21
N ASP A 94 15.50 5.25 6.40
CA ASP A 94 16.16 5.80 5.22
C ASP A 94 15.12 6.22 4.16
N PHE A 95 14.11 5.37 3.91
CA PHE A 95 13.01 5.66 3.00
C PHE A 95 12.25 6.94 3.41
N VAL A 96 11.88 7.06 4.68
CA VAL A 96 11.22 8.27 5.20
C VAL A 96 12.12 9.50 5.05
N GLY A 97 13.43 9.34 5.28
CA GLY A 97 14.42 10.39 5.02
C GLY A 97 14.47 10.84 3.56
N LEU A 98 14.28 9.92 2.60
CA LEU A 98 14.18 10.26 1.17
C LEU A 98 12.90 11.03 0.86
N CYS A 99 11.75 10.61 1.41
CA CYS A 99 10.47 11.30 1.22
C CYS A 99 10.54 12.78 1.64
N PHE A 100 11.17 13.07 2.79
CA PHE A 100 11.32 14.45 3.25
C PHE A 100 12.25 15.30 2.39
N LYS A 101 13.29 14.69 1.78
CA LYS A 101 14.19 15.41 0.86
C LYS A 101 13.46 15.84 -0.42
N ASP A 102 12.60 14.98 -0.95
CA ASP A 102 11.80 15.29 -2.14
C ASP A 102 10.75 16.37 -1.87
N GLU A 103 10.01 16.26 -0.76
CA GLU A 103 9.06 17.31 -0.34
C GLU A 103 9.74 18.67 -0.14
N CYS A 104 10.94 18.70 0.45
CA CYS A 104 11.71 19.95 0.59
C CYS A 104 12.17 20.51 -0.76
N SER A 105 12.48 19.66 -1.72
CA SER A 105 12.95 20.06 -3.06
C SER A 105 11.81 20.62 -3.91
N ALA A 106 10.61 20.01 -3.84
CA ALA A 106 9.41 20.50 -4.51
C ALA A 106 8.96 21.88 -4.01
N VAL A 107 9.18 22.20 -2.73
CA VAL A 107 8.86 23.51 -2.12
C VAL A 107 9.85 24.60 -2.54
N GLN A 108 11.09 24.27 -2.92
CA GLN A 108 12.08 25.26 -3.37
C GLN A 108 11.96 25.62 -4.86
N CYS A 109 11.38 24.75 -5.68
CA CYS A 109 11.22 24.98 -7.11
C CYS A 109 10.05 25.92 -7.49
N SER A 110 9.21 26.33 -6.54
CA SER A 110 8.08 27.24 -6.84
C SER A 110 8.47 28.72 -6.92
N ASN A 111 9.75 29.09 -6.74
CA ASN A 111 10.14 30.50 -6.63
C ASN A 111 11.35 30.99 -7.44
N GLN A 112 11.99 30.21 -8.32
CA GLN A 112 13.08 30.76 -9.15
C GLN A 112 13.06 30.25 -10.60
N ASN A 113 12.87 31.20 -11.53
CA ASN A 113 13.27 31.07 -12.94
C ASN A 113 14.79 30.84 -13.00
N GLY A 114 15.24 29.65 -13.37
CA GLY A 114 16.66 29.42 -13.57
C GLY A 114 16.97 27.98 -13.96
N VAL A 115 17.47 27.83 -15.18
CA VAL A 115 18.06 26.63 -15.78
C VAL A 115 18.85 25.81 -14.75
N SER A 116 18.38 24.62 -14.42
CA SER A 116 19.15 23.60 -13.71
C SER A 116 19.02 22.27 -14.45
N ASN A 117 20.18 21.69 -14.81
CA ASN A 117 20.31 20.37 -15.42
C ASN A 117 19.43 19.37 -14.68
N GLY A 118 18.47 18.80 -15.40
CA GLY A 118 17.44 17.92 -14.85
C GLY A 118 17.99 16.55 -14.51
N ASP A 119 18.42 16.38 -13.27
CA ASP A 119 18.18 15.12 -12.57
C ASP A 119 16.71 15.17 -12.12
N SER A 120 15.83 14.46 -12.81
CA SER A 120 14.50 14.18 -12.28
C SER A 120 14.70 13.51 -10.93
N ALA A 121 14.26 14.17 -9.86
CA ALA A 121 14.30 13.58 -8.53
C ALA A 121 13.35 12.38 -8.53
N SER A 122 13.91 11.19 -8.55
CA SER A 122 13.12 9.96 -8.51
C SER A 122 12.27 9.93 -7.25
N VAL A 123 10.96 9.80 -7.46
CA VAL A 123 10.00 9.81 -6.37
C VAL A 123 9.99 8.42 -5.72
N PRO A 124 10.41 8.29 -4.45
CA PRO A 124 10.57 6.98 -3.83
C PRO A 124 9.21 6.30 -3.58
N TYR A 125 9.11 5.02 -3.94
CA TYR A 125 7.91 4.22 -3.72
C TYR A 125 8.21 2.91 -3.00
N LEU A 126 7.78 2.82 -1.74
CA LEU A 126 7.81 1.58 -0.97
C LEU A 126 6.68 0.66 -1.47
N LYS A 127 7.07 -0.53 -1.92
CA LYS A 127 6.16 -1.49 -2.55
C LYS A 127 6.32 -2.87 -1.92
N ASP A 128 5.20 -3.59 -1.77
CA ASP A 128 5.16 -5.00 -1.39
C ASP A 128 5.78 -5.26 0.01
N TRP A 129 5.64 -4.33 0.97
CA TRP A 129 6.14 -4.56 2.34
C TRP A 129 5.21 -5.51 3.11
N HIS A 130 5.74 -6.67 3.50
CA HIS A 130 5.08 -7.71 4.30
C HIS A 130 4.91 -7.31 5.78
N PHE A 131 4.28 -6.16 6.03
CA PHE A 131 4.13 -5.57 7.35
C PHE A 131 3.36 -6.48 8.31
N VAL A 132 2.32 -7.18 7.84
CA VAL A 132 1.48 -8.03 8.69
C VAL A 132 2.24 -9.26 9.16
N LYS A 133 3.09 -9.84 8.31
CA LYS A 133 4.02 -10.92 8.70
C LYS A 133 5.08 -10.44 9.68
N GLU A 134 5.64 -9.25 9.48
CA GLU A 134 6.69 -8.70 10.33
C GLU A 134 6.16 -8.26 11.71
N TYR A 135 4.96 -7.67 11.75
CA TYR A 135 4.31 -7.13 12.95
C TYR A 135 2.91 -7.72 13.16
N PRO A 136 2.77 -9.03 13.39
CA PRO A 136 1.46 -9.70 13.46
C PRO A 136 0.60 -9.23 14.65
N ASP A 137 1.24 -8.77 15.73
CA ASP A 137 0.55 -8.28 16.93
C ASP A 137 0.12 -6.81 16.83
N TYR A 138 0.56 -6.08 15.80
CA TYR A 138 0.15 -4.69 15.59
C TYR A 138 -1.32 -4.58 15.19
N ALA A 139 -1.84 -5.58 14.45
CA ALA A 139 -3.22 -5.64 13.97
C ALA A 139 -3.67 -4.32 13.29
N ALA A 140 -3.00 -3.94 12.21
CA ALA A 140 -3.19 -2.66 11.53
C ALA A 140 -4.64 -2.42 11.07
N TYR A 141 -5.31 -3.49 10.64
CA TYR A 141 -6.69 -3.48 10.19
C TYR A 141 -7.35 -4.82 10.50
N ILE A 142 -8.68 -4.85 10.38
CA ILE A 142 -9.48 -6.07 10.45
C ILE A 142 -10.01 -6.35 9.05
N THR A 143 -9.87 -7.59 8.57
CA THR A 143 -10.38 -8.02 7.27
C THR A 143 -11.89 -7.73 7.17
N PRO A 144 -12.35 -6.92 6.20
CA PRO A 144 -13.78 -6.68 6.01
C PRO A 144 -14.54 -7.97 5.71
N MET A 145 -15.79 -8.05 6.15
CA MET A 145 -16.62 -9.28 6.02
C MET A 145 -16.75 -9.79 4.58
N PHE A 146 -16.64 -8.90 3.59
CA PHE A 146 -16.70 -9.22 2.16
C PHE A 146 -15.53 -10.06 1.65
N PHE A 147 -14.46 -10.19 2.44
CA PHE A 147 -13.23 -10.88 2.07
C PHE A 147 -12.86 -11.99 3.07
N CYS A 148 -13.67 -12.24 4.09
CA CYS A 148 -13.37 -13.25 5.13
C CYS A 148 -13.50 -14.69 4.64
N ASP A 149 -14.28 -14.92 3.58
CA ASP A 149 -14.50 -16.19 2.90
C ASP A 149 -13.38 -16.55 1.91
N ASP A 150 -12.45 -15.63 1.66
CA ASP A 150 -11.24 -15.91 0.91
C ASP A 150 -10.43 -16.99 1.65
N TRP A 151 -10.27 -18.13 0.98
CA TRP A 151 -9.49 -19.27 1.45
C TRP A 151 -8.10 -18.89 1.95
N LEU A 152 -7.48 -17.86 1.37
CA LEU A 152 -6.16 -17.37 1.76
C LEU A 152 -6.20 -16.61 3.08
N ASN A 153 -7.24 -15.77 3.29
CA ASN A 153 -7.52 -15.12 4.58
C ASN A 153 -7.79 -16.17 5.65
N LEU A 154 -8.72 -17.09 5.38
CA LEU A 154 -9.07 -18.15 6.32
C LEU A 154 -7.87 -19.04 6.67
N TYR A 155 -7.05 -19.41 5.69
CA TYR A 155 -5.90 -20.28 5.91
C TYR A 155 -4.82 -19.58 6.75
N LEU A 156 -4.37 -18.39 6.35
CA LEU A 156 -3.23 -17.74 7.01
C LEU A 156 -3.57 -17.15 8.38
N ASP A 157 -4.82 -16.76 8.63
CA ASP A 157 -5.25 -16.34 9.96
C ASP A 157 -5.29 -17.53 10.96
N ASN A 158 -5.60 -18.74 10.48
CA ASN A 158 -5.68 -19.95 11.33
C ASN A 158 -4.36 -20.72 11.44
N PHE A 159 -3.48 -20.64 10.44
CA PHE A 159 -2.21 -21.34 10.38
C PHE A 159 -1.03 -20.37 10.48
N ARG A 160 -1.03 -19.50 11.51
CA ARG A 160 0.04 -18.53 11.78
C ARG A 160 1.41 -19.15 11.47
N MET A 161 2.14 -18.53 10.54
CA MET A 161 3.37 -19.01 9.90
C MET A 161 4.60 -19.20 10.82
N ASN A 162 4.41 -19.36 12.14
CA ASN A 162 5.48 -19.39 13.14
C ASN A 162 5.45 -20.61 14.10
N THR A 163 4.68 -21.67 13.82
CA THR A 163 4.63 -22.86 14.70
C THR A 163 5.29 -24.13 14.14
N TYR A 164 6.15 -24.03 13.12
CA TYR A 164 7.04 -25.13 12.76
C TYR A 164 8.47 -24.79 13.17
N SER A 165 8.79 -25.16 14.41
CA SER A 165 10.18 -25.29 14.87
C SER A 165 10.93 -26.25 13.95
N ASP A 166 12.02 -25.77 13.35
CA ASP A 166 13.15 -26.50 12.78
C ASP A 166 12.95 -28.01 12.59
N ARG A 167 12.74 -28.44 11.34
CA ARG A 167 13.37 -29.69 10.86
C ARG A 167 13.42 -30.00 9.37
N ASP A 168 12.70 -29.30 8.48
CA ASP A 168 12.78 -29.63 7.03
C ASP A 168 12.98 -28.39 6.15
N GLN A 169 14.21 -28.26 5.64
CA GLN A 169 14.75 -27.13 4.87
C GLN A 169 14.07 -26.92 3.49
N GLN A 170 13.16 -27.81 3.07
CA GLN A 170 12.66 -27.86 1.68
C GLN A 170 11.34 -27.09 1.45
N ASN A 171 10.65 -26.65 2.50
CA ASN A 171 9.35 -25.94 2.43
C ASN A 171 9.41 -24.45 2.85
N LYS A 172 10.61 -23.86 2.92
CA LYS A 172 10.80 -22.49 3.40
C LYS A 172 10.19 -21.43 2.48
N GLU A 173 10.04 -21.71 1.19
CA GLU A 173 9.48 -20.75 0.22
C GLU A 173 7.97 -20.55 0.39
N ILE A 174 7.20 -21.61 0.68
CA ILE A 174 5.76 -21.52 0.95
C ILE A 174 5.49 -20.85 2.31
N CYS A 175 6.44 -20.98 3.25
CA CYS A 175 6.35 -20.45 4.62
C CYS A 175 6.55 -18.91 4.72
N CYS A 176 6.87 -18.23 3.61
CA CYS A 176 7.33 -16.85 3.63
C CYS A 176 6.38 -15.82 3.00
N SER A 177 5.31 -16.23 2.33
CA SER A 177 4.38 -15.30 1.70
C SER A 177 3.21 -14.97 2.63
N ASP A 178 3.14 -13.75 3.16
CA ASP A 178 1.82 -13.14 3.36
C ASP A 178 1.36 -12.53 2.03
N TYR A 179 0.07 -12.22 1.92
CA TYR A 179 -0.55 -11.55 0.77
C TYR A 179 -1.04 -10.15 1.15
N ARG A 180 -0.58 -9.66 2.32
CA ARG A 180 -1.03 -8.43 2.95
C ARG A 180 0.13 -7.45 2.93
N PHE A 181 0.11 -6.61 1.90
CA PHE A 181 1.20 -5.70 1.61
C PHE A 181 0.87 -4.28 2.05
N VAL A 182 1.88 -3.57 2.55
CA VAL A 182 1.86 -2.12 2.71
C VAL A 182 2.55 -1.49 1.51
N TYR A 183 1.90 -0.45 0.97
CA TYR A 183 2.39 0.40 -0.09
C TYR A 183 2.46 1.83 0.43
N MET A 184 3.53 2.56 0.13
CA MET A 184 3.71 3.93 0.59
C MET A 184 4.51 4.75 -0.42
N GLY A 185 4.06 5.96 -0.71
CA GLY A 185 4.74 6.88 -1.60
C GLY A 185 4.32 8.31 -1.31
N VAL A 186 5.11 9.26 -1.80
CA VAL A 186 4.74 10.69 -1.77
C VAL A 186 3.85 11.03 -2.97
N LYS A 187 3.23 12.20 -2.93
CA LYS A 187 2.32 12.67 -3.98
C LYS A 187 3.02 12.64 -5.34
N GLY A 188 2.39 12.03 -6.35
CA GLY A 188 2.98 11.84 -7.68
C GLY A 188 3.33 10.38 -7.97
N VAL A 189 3.46 9.56 -6.92
CA VAL A 189 3.41 8.11 -7.05
C VAL A 189 1.96 7.64 -7.01
N ILE A 190 1.59 6.71 -7.88
CA ILE A 190 0.23 6.22 -8.03
C ILE A 190 -0.22 5.54 -6.72
N LEU A 191 -0.92 6.30 -5.88
CA LEU A 191 -1.80 5.77 -4.85
C LEU A 191 -3.22 6.03 -5.32
N VAL A 192 -3.96 4.95 -5.63
CA VAL A 192 -5.41 5.04 -5.83
C VAL A 192 -6.04 5.22 -4.45
N GLY A 193 -6.04 6.47 -3.98
CA GLY A 193 -6.79 6.94 -2.84
C GLY A 193 -7.51 8.19 -3.28
N THR A 194 -8.77 8.06 -3.72
CA THR A 194 -9.58 9.22 -4.07
C THR A 194 -9.93 9.98 -2.80
N GLU A 195 -9.75 11.29 -2.85
CA GLU A 195 -10.21 12.27 -1.87
C GLU A 195 -11.64 11.96 -1.41
N SER A 196 -11.84 12.10 -0.10
CA SER A 196 -13.11 11.97 0.64
C SER A 196 -14.15 12.99 0.22
#